data_AF-A0A8J5TSB3-F1
#
_entry.id   AF-A0A8J5TSB3-F1
#
_cell.length_a   1.000
_cell.length_b   1.000
_cell.length_c   1.000
_cell.angle_alpha   90.00
_cell.angle_beta   90.00
_cell.angle_gamma   90.00
#
_symmetry.space_group_name_H-M   'P 1'
#
loop_
_entity.id
_entity.type
_entity.pdbx_description
1 polymer ?
#
loop_
_entity_poly.entity_id
_entity_poly.type
_entity_poly.pdbx_seq_one_letter_code
_entity_poly.pdbx_strand_id
1 'polypeptide(L)'
;MKHVDDIMNIERKSKNTIHCLDRQFTGLGSEEIIHLGKNSEEFSHLENCVNNSRGVTHKTVFVVGNIIRIRREEDFKRFNDSVFHKMKSDRCLLWHGLRVTNYAGILSHGLRIAPCESPMSGYMLGKGIYVAEMSSKSASSCHHTKPGGEGLLLLCEAELGTPMQKLTVANHKAGGGAKEQGMHSTRGLGHLVPSEWVDAGIVHKDLKGC
;
A
#
# COMPACT_ATOMS: atom_id res chain seq x y z
N MET A 1 -47.06 -17.77 -23.19
CA MET A 1 -46.06 -16.76 -23.56
C MET A 1 -45.99 -15.60 -22.57
N LYS A 2 -47.11 -15.04 -22.07
CA LYS A 2 -47.11 -13.97 -21.04
C LYS A 2 -46.36 -14.28 -19.73
N HIS A 3 -46.39 -15.54 -19.28
CA HIS A 3 -45.75 -15.91 -18.01
C HIS A 3 -44.21 -15.81 -18.02
N VAL A 4 -43.55 -15.94 -19.18
CA VAL A 4 -42.08 -15.90 -19.27
C VAL A 4 -41.59 -14.45 -19.26
N ASP A 5 -42.32 -13.55 -19.92
CA ASP A 5 -42.04 -12.12 -19.93
C ASP A 5 -42.25 -11.50 -18.53
N ASP A 6 -43.24 -11.97 -17.78
CA ASP A 6 -43.47 -11.53 -16.40
C ASP A 6 -42.38 -12.03 -15.44
N ILE A 7 -41.88 -13.26 -15.60
CA ILE A 7 -40.75 -13.79 -14.82
C ILE A 7 -39.46 -13.02 -15.15
N MET A 8 -39.18 -12.74 -16.42
CA MET A 8 -38.00 -11.94 -16.81
C MET A 8 -38.10 -10.48 -16.36
N ASN A 9 -39.30 -9.91 -16.27
CA ASN A 9 -39.51 -8.57 -15.71
C ASN A 9 -39.41 -8.53 -14.18
N ILE A 10 -39.83 -9.58 -13.48
CA ILE A 10 -39.64 -9.73 -12.04
C ILE A 10 -38.16 -9.92 -11.72
N GLU A 11 -37.43 -10.73 -12.49
CA GLU A 11 -35.98 -10.87 -12.38
C GLU A 11 -35.22 -9.58 -12.74
N ARG A 12 -35.68 -8.81 -13.74
CA ARG A 12 -35.11 -7.49 -14.07
C ARG A 12 -35.39 -6.44 -12.99
N LYS A 13 -36.60 -6.43 -12.40
CA LYS A 13 -36.96 -5.54 -11.28
C LYS A 13 -36.25 -5.93 -9.99
N SER A 14 -35.96 -7.22 -9.78
CA SER A 14 -35.20 -7.74 -8.64
C SER A 14 -33.69 -7.54 -8.77
N LYS A 15 -33.14 -7.28 -9.97
CA LYS A 15 -31.68 -7.23 -10.22
C LYS A 15 -30.99 -5.90 -9.94
N ASN A 16 -31.67 -4.89 -9.40
CA ASN A 16 -31.02 -3.57 -9.23
C ASN A 16 -31.50 -2.78 -7.99
N THR A 17 -31.61 -3.44 -6.84
CA THR A 17 -31.81 -2.78 -5.53
C THR A 17 -30.50 -2.31 -4.88
N ILE A 18 -29.35 -2.70 -5.42
CA ILE A 18 -28.03 -2.33 -4.90
C ILE A 18 -27.61 -1.00 -5.53
N HIS A 19 -27.17 -0.04 -4.71
CA HIS A 19 -26.72 1.26 -5.19
C HIS A 19 -25.48 1.08 -6.10
N CYS A 20 -25.34 1.93 -7.12
CA CYS A 20 -24.26 1.78 -8.11
C CYS A 20 -22.86 1.84 -7.49
N LEU A 21 -22.68 2.66 -6.44
CA LEU A 21 -21.43 2.73 -5.67
C LEU A 21 -21.18 1.44 -4.89
N ASP A 22 -22.20 0.83 -4.30
CA ASP A 22 -22.06 -0.43 -3.57
C ASP A 22 -21.64 -1.55 -4.53
N ARG A 23 -22.17 -1.54 -5.75
CA ARG A 23 -21.75 -2.47 -6.80
C ARG A 23 -20.27 -2.27 -7.20
N GLN A 24 -19.84 -1.03 -7.36
CA GLN A 24 -18.43 -0.72 -7.66
C GLN A 24 -17.52 -1.11 -6.48
N PHE A 25 -17.95 -0.83 -5.26
CA PHE A 25 -17.26 -1.16 -4.03
C PHE A 25 -17.12 -2.67 -3.84
N THR A 26 -18.19 -3.43 -4.08
CA THR A 26 -18.16 -4.91 -4.10
C THR A 26 -17.16 -5.41 -5.13
N GLY A 27 -17.08 -4.76 -6.30
CA GLY A 27 -16.12 -5.08 -7.36
C GLY A 27 -14.65 -4.82 -6.98
N LEU A 28 -14.36 -4.13 -5.87
CA LEU A 28 -12.99 -3.99 -5.35
C LEU A 28 -12.52 -5.26 -4.65
N GLY A 29 -13.40 -6.21 -4.30
CA GLY A 29 -13.00 -7.50 -3.73
C GLY A 29 -12.31 -7.41 -2.37
N SER A 30 -12.41 -6.27 -1.68
CA SER A 30 -11.89 -6.10 -0.32
C SER A 30 -12.96 -6.51 0.68
N GLU A 31 -12.66 -7.54 1.48
CA GLU A 31 -13.58 -8.05 2.50
C GLU A 31 -13.62 -7.15 3.73
N GLU A 32 -12.49 -6.48 4.05
CA GLU A 32 -12.42 -5.49 5.11
C GLU A 32 -12.03 -4.13 4.54
N ILE A 33 -12.93 -3.16 4.65
CA ILE A 33 -12.67 -1.74 4.45
C ILE A 33 -13.33 -1.03 5.63
N ILE A 34 -12.54 -0.71 6.64
CA ILE A 34 -13.02 -0.13 7.90
C ILE A 34 -12.48 1.30 8.03
N HIS A 35 -13.39 2.23 8.20
CA HIS A 35 -13.05 3.60 8.57
C HIS A 35 -12.69 3.66 10.05
N LEU A 36 -11.48 4.13 10.36
CA LEU A 36 -11.04 4.24 11.74
C LEU A 36 -11.64 5.49 12.39
N GLY A 37 -12.19 5.32 13.60
CA GLY A 37 -12.70 6.44 14.38
C GLY A 37 -11.57 7.42 14.73
N LYS A 38 -11.78 8.72 14.52
CA LYS A 38 -10.76 9.76 14.77
C LYS A 38 -10.27 9.82 16.22
N ASN A 39 -11.06 9.31 17.17
CA ASN A 39 -10.73 9.26 18.59
C ASN A 39 -10.11 7.91 19.00
N SER A 40 -9.87 6.99 18.07
CA SER A 40 -9.23 5.70 18.37
C SER A 40 -7.72 5.84 18.54
N GLU A 41 -7.13 4.98 19.37
CA GLU A 41 -5.68 4.91 19.54
C GLU A 41 -4.97 4.57 18.23
N GLU A 42 -5.54 3.63 17.45
CA GLU A 42 -5.03 3.26 16.12
C GLU A 42 -4.92 4.46 15.19
N PHE A 43 -5.96 5.31 15.13
CA PHE A 43 -5.94 6.53 14.34
C PHE A 43 -4.84 7.49 14.81
N SER A 44 -4.74 7.71 16.13
CA SER A 44 -3.74 8.63 16.70
C SER A 44 -2.30 8.15 16.45
N HIS A 45 -2.02 6.86 16.63
CA HIS A 45 -0.69 6.30 16.34
C HIS A 45 -0.30 6.45 14.87
N LEU A 46 -1.24 6.20 13.94
CA LEU A 46 -1.00 6.33 12.51
C LEU A 46 -0.86 7.79 12.07
N GLU A 47 -1.66 8.70 12.63
CA GLU A 47 -1.55 10.15 12.41
C GLU A 47 -0.19 10.69 12.89
N ASN A 48 0.28 10.24 14.05
CA ASN A 48 1.61 10.57 14.54
C ASN A 48 2.69 9.97 13.64
N CYS A 49 2.54 8.72 13.19
CA CYS A 49 3.49 8.05 12.30
C CYS A 49 3.69 8.83 11.00
N VAL A 50 2.61 9.24 10.31
CA VAL A 50 2.71 9.98 9.04
C VAL A 50 3.37 11.35 9.24
N ASN A 51 3.08 12.04 10.34
CA ASN A 51 3.65 13.37 10.61
C ASN A 51 5.12 13.30 11.08
N ASN A 52 5.48 12.31 11.88
CA ASN A 52 6.84 12.14 12.42
C ASN A 52 7.81 11.52 11.40
N SER A 53 7.30 10.73 10.44
CA SER A 53 8.11 10.19 9.33
C SER A 53 8.24 11.15 8.15
N ARG A 54 7.95 12.45 8.34
CA ARG A 54 8.13 13.46 7.31
C ARG A 54 9.60 13.87 7.19
N GLY A 55 10.13 13.82 5.97
CA GLY A 55 11.48 14.30 5.66
C GLY A 55 11.64 15.79 5.97
N VAL A 56 12.66 16.16 6.74
CA VAL A 56 12.92 17.54 7.18
C VAL A 56 13.12 18.53 6.01
N THR A 57 13.63 18.03 4.87
CA THR A 57 13.82 18.82 3.65
C THR A 57 12.53 18.98 2.83
N HIS A 58 11.48 18.20 3.12
CA HIS A 58 10.22 18.24 2.42
C HIS A 58 9.26 19.23 3.10
N LYS A 59 8.75 20.19 2.33
CA LYS A 59 7.84 21.24 2.80
C LYS A 59 6.36 20.81 2.88
N THR A 60 6.06 19.55 2.54
CA THR A 60 4.71 19.00 2.60
C THR A 60 4.20 18.99 4.03
N VAL A 61 3.02 19.55 4.28
CA VAL A 61 2.33 19.45 5.58
C VAL A 61 1.12 18.56 5.39
N PHE A 62 0.95 17.56 6.25
CA PHE A 62 -0.19 16.66 6.20
C PHE A 62 -1.28 17.12 7.14
N VAL A 63 -2.53 17.03 6.67
CA VAL A 63 -3.72 17.05 7.51
C VAL A 63 -4.42 15.73 7.25
N VAL A 64 -4.45 14.84 8.24
CA VAL A 64 -5.03 13.51 8.07
C VAL A 64 -6.54 13.62 8.14
N GLY A 65 -7.20 13.48 6.99
CA GLY A 65 -8.67 13.53 6.91
C GLY A 65 -9.31 12.28 7.47
N ASN A 66 -8.92 11.13 6.91
CA ASN A 66 -9.48 9.80 7.19
C ASN A 66 -8.38 8.76 7.14
N ILE A 67 -8.52 7.70 7.94
CA ILE A 67 -7.70 6.49 7.85
C ILE A 67 -8.65 5.33 7.62
N ILE A 68 -8.36 4.55 6.59
CA ILE A 68 -9.17 3.41 6.18
C ILE A 68 -8.27 2.18 6.24
N ARG A 69 -8.63 1.24 7.10
CA ARG A 69 -7.98 -0.06 7.18
C ARG A 69 -8.54 -0.95 6.09
N ILE A 70 -7.64 -1.54 5.30
CA ILE A 70 -8.00 -2.40 4.17
C ILE A 70 -7.35 -3.76 4.39
N ARG A 71 -8.14 -4.83 4.32
CA ARG A 71 -7.66 -6.21 4.26
C ARG A 71 -8.23 -6.89 3.03
N ARG A 72 -7.33 -7.37 2.17
CA ARG A 72 -7.64 -8.22 1.04
C ARG A 72 -7.27 -9.64 1.44
N GLU A 73 -8.25 -10.53 1.56
CA GLU A 73 -8.01 -11.88 2.08
C GLU A 73 -7.05 -12.68 1.19
N GLU A 74 -7.09 -12.47 -0.13
CA GLU A 74 -6.12 -13.03 -1.07
C GLU A 74 -4.67 -12.58 -0.78
N ASP A 75 -4.47 -11.30 -0.44
CA ASP A 75 -3.14 -10.79 -0.11
C ASP A 75 -2.70 -11.31 1.26
N PHE A 76 -3.59 -11.31 2.24
CA PHE A 76 -3.33 -11.83 3.58
C PHE A 76 -2.91 -13.30 3.52
N LYS A 77 -3.68 -14.12 2.80
CA LYS A 77 -3.35 -15.53 2.58
C LYS A 77 -2.05 -15.70 1.82
N ARG A 78 -1.86 -15.00 0.69
CA ARG A 78 -0.63 -15.08 -0.11
C ARG A 78 0.60 -14.67 0.70
N PHE A 79 0.47 -13.68 1.57
CA PHE A 79 1.53 -13.22 2.44
C PHE A 79 1.87 -14.30 3.48
N ASN A 80 0.90 -14.75 4.27
CA ASN A 80 1.11 -15.71 5.37
C ASN A 80 1.54 -17.11 4.89
N ASP A 81 1.02 -17.55 3.74
CA ASP A 81 1.38 -18.84 3.15
C ASP A 81 2.73 -18.81 2.41
N SER A 82 3.29 -17.61 2.17
CA SER A 82 4.56 -17.47 1.45
C SER A 82 5.74 -18.03 2.23
N VAL A 83 6.77 -18.45 1.48
CA VAL A 83 8.07 -18.79 2.05
C VAL A 83 8.75 -17.59 2.72
N PHE A 84 8.37 -16.36 2.35
CA PHE A 84 8.95 -15.12 2.86
C PHE A 84 8.42 -14.73 4.24
N HIS A 85 7.20 -15.16 4.59
CA HIS A 85 6.68 -14.92 5.95
C HIS A 85 7.32 -15.84 7.00
N LYS A 86 7.79 -17.01 6.58
CA LYS A 86 8.41 -18.00 7.47
C LYS A 86 9.93 -17.82 7.63
N MET A 87 10.55 -16.97 6.81
CA MET A 87 11.98 -16.73 6.89
C MET A 87 12.30 -15.65 7.93
N LYS A 88 13.57 -15.58 8.34
CA LYS A 88 14.05 -14.44 9.11
C LYS A 88 13.99 -13.19 8.24
N SER A 89 13.25 -12.18 8.68
CA SER A 89 12.96 -11.00 7.88
C SER A 89 12.87 -9.77 8.77
N ASP A 90 13.32 -8.64 8.21
CA ASP A 90 13.01 -7.32 8.74
C ASP A 90 11.62 -6.95 8.20
N ARG A 91 10.57 -7.38 8.90
CA ARG A 91 9.18 -7.02 8.60
C ARG A 91 8.95 -5.57 9.02
N CYS A 92 8.36 -4.76 8.16
CA CYS A 92 8.16 -3.33 8.45
C CYS A 92 6.85 -2.82 7.85
N LEU A 93 6.33 -1.76 8.46
CA LEU A 93 5.22 -0.99 7.94
C LEU A 93 5.75 0.24 7.17
N LEU A 94 5.54 0.30 5.85
CA LEU A 94 6.20 1.27 4.96
C LEU A 94 5.22 1.99 4.02
N TRP A 95 5.52 3.24 3.69
CA TRP A 95 4.67 4.10 2.89
C TRP A 95 4.82 3.84 1.39
N HIS A 96 3.70 3.77 0.69
CA HIS A 96 3.61 3.72 -0.77
C HIS A 96 2.67 4.82 -1.27
N GLY A 97 3.16 5.69 -2.15
CA GLY A 97 2.38 6.80 -2.68
C GLY A 97 2.15 6.68 -4.18
N LEU A 98 0.92 6.98 -4.61
CA LEU A 98 0.46 6.81 -5.97
C LEU A 98 -0.61 7.86 -6.32
N ARG A 99 -0.84 8.06 -7.62
CA ARG A 99 -1.98 8.84 -8.09
C ARG A 99 -3.29 8.16 -7.67
N VAL A 100 -4.27 8.96 -7.28
CA VAL A 100 -5.61 8.48 -6.86
C VAL A 100 -6.25 7.56 -7.90
N THR A 101 -6.03 7.84 -9.19
CA THR A 101 -6.51 7.01 -10.32
C THR A 101 -6.06 5.55 -10.27
N ASN A 102 -4.97 5.24 -9.55
CA ASN A 102 -4.40 3.89 -9.48
C ASN A 102 -5.02 3.05 -8.35
N TYR A 103 -5.70 3.67 -7.38
CA TYR A 103 -6.18 2.97 -6.18
C TYR A 103 -7.28 1.94 -6.50
N ALA A 104 -8.18 2.22 -7.43
CA ALA A 104 -9.19 1.24 -7.83
C ALA A 104 -8.55 -0.07 -8.33
N GLY A 105 -7.46 0.03 -9.10
CA GLY A 105 -6.69 -1.14 -9.57
C GLY A 105 -5.98 -1.90 -8.45
N ILE A 106 -5.45 -1.18 -7.46
CA ILE A 106 -4.72 -1.78 -6.33
C ILE A 106 -5.66 -2.42 -5.33
N LEU A 107 -6.80 -1.79 -5.05
CA LEU A 107 -7.81 -2.38 -4.18
C LEU A 107 -8.39 -3.66 -4.80
N SER A 108 -8.59 -3.69 -6.12
CA SER A 108 -9.08 -4.88 -6.83
C SER A 108 -8.02 -5.97 -7.00
N HIS A 109 -6.77 -5.63 -7.29
CA HIS A 109 -5.77 -6.61 -7.73
C HIS A 109 -4.45 -6.62 -6.96
N GLY A 110 -4.30 -5.77 -5.96
CA GLY A 110 -3.09 -5.61 -5.18
C GLY A 110 -2.01 -4.79 -5.90
N LEU A 111 -0.90 -4.58 -5.19
CA LEU A 111 0.29 -3.94 -5.76
C LEU A 111 0.94 -4.86 -6.79
N ARG A 112 1.26 -4.31 -7.96
CA ARG A 112 1.88 -5.03 -9.07
C ARG A 112 3.19 -4.38 -9.48
N ILE A 113 4.16 -5.21 -9.82
CA ILE A 113 5.39 -4.76 -10.45
C ILE A 113 5.05 -4.32 -11.88
N ALA A 114 5.69 -3.25 -12.35
CA ALA A 114 5.53 -2.79 -13.71
C ALA A 114 5.87 -3.91 -14.72
N PRO A 115 5.07 -4.09 -15.78
CA PRO A 115 5.26 -5.16 -16.74
C PRO A 115 6.57 -4.98 -17.53
N CYS A 116 7.08 -6.05 -18.14
CA CYS A 116 8.43 -6.06 -18.74
C CYS A 116 8.57 -5.07 -19.91
N GLU A 117 7.46 -4.74 -20.56
CA GLU A 117 7.35 -3.81 -21.69
C GLU A 117 7.37 -2.34 -21.26
N SER A 118 7.12 -2.03 -19.98
CA SER A 118 7.17 -0.64 -19.49
C SER A 118 8.59 -0.08 -19.58
N PRO A 119 8.77 1.22 -19.93
CA PRO A 119 10.08 1.86 -19.96
C PRO A 119 10.85 1.68 -18.65
N MET A 120 12.16 1.43 -18.72
CA MET A 120 13.00 1.33 -17.52
C MET A 120 13.28 2.70 -16.87
N SER A 121 13.06 3.78 -17.61
CA SER A 121 13.22 5.16 -17.12
C SER A 121 12.28 5.41 -15.93
N GLY A 122 12.85 5.90 -14.82
CA GLY A 122 12.10 6.20 -13.58
C GLY A 122 12.25 5.15 -12.46
N TYR A 123 12.87 4.00 -12.74
CA TYR A 123 13.10 2.94 -11.74
C TYR A 123 14.55 2.93 -11.25
N MET A 124 14.82 3.65 -10.16
CA MET A 124 16.17 3.84 -9.60
C MET A 124 16.91 2.53 -9.26
N LEU A 125 16.17 1.49 -8.85
CA LEU A 125 16.68 0.18 -8.43
C LEU A 125 16.10 -0.96 -9.28
N GLY A 126 15.67 -0.65 -10.51
CA GLY A 126 15.00 -1.62 -11.39
C GLY A 126 13.51 -1.80 -11.08
N LYS A 127 12.83 -2.66 -11.84
CA LYS A 127 11.39 -2.88 -11.68
C LYS A 127 11.10 -3.62 -10.38
N GLY A 128 10.23 -3.05 -9.56
CA GLY A 128 9.86 -3.58 -8.26
C GLY A 128 8.73 -2.76 -7.62
N ILE A 129 8.31 -3.15 -6.43
CA ILE A 129 7.42 -2.35 -5.59
C ILE A 129 8.29 -1.43 -4.73
N TYR A 130 8.06 -0.13 -4.82
CA TYR A 130 8.84 0.89 -4.11
C TYR A 130 8.10 1.39 -2.89
N VAL A 131 8.66 1.17 -1.72
CA VAL A 131 8.14 1.63 -0.44
C VAL A 131 9.17 2.51 0.27
N ALA A 132 8.74 3.35 1.20
CA ALA A 132 9.63 4.24 1.93
C ALA A 132 9.27 4.33 3.41
N GLU A 133 10.30 4.46 4.24
CA GLU A 133 10.16 4.79 5.66
C GLU A 133 9.62 6.21 5.86
N MET A 134 9.96 7.14 4.93
CA MET A 134 9.55 8.54 5.03
C MET A 134 8.24 8.80 4.28
N SER A 135 7.20 9.23 4.98
CA SER A 135 5.87 9.51 4.42
C SER A 135 5.90 10.52 3.28
N SER A 136 6.62 11.62 3.45
CA SER A 136 6.68 12.69 2.45
C SER A 136 7.47 12.34 1.19
N LYS A 137 8.35 11.33 1.25
CA LYS A 137 8.98 10.78 0.05
C LYS A 137 7.93 10.07 -0.81
N SER A 138 7.09 9.24 -0.19
CA SER A 138 6.01 8.55 -0.87
C SER A 138 4.91 9.53 -1.33
N ALA A 139 4.54 10.51 -0.51
CA ALA A 139 3.53 11.52 -0.86
C ALA A 139 3.86 12.33 -2.12
N SER A 140 5.14 12.52 -2.44
CA SER A 140 5.56 13.19 -3.70
C SER A 140 5.00 12.50 -4.96
N SER A 141 4.78 11.18 -4.88
CA SER A 141 4.22 10.37 -5.98
C SER A 141 2.70 10.45 -6.12
N CYS A 142 2.01 11.09 -5.18
CA CYS A 142 0.55 11.28 -5.25
C CYS A 142 0.12 12.29 -6.33
N HIS A 143 1.05 13.16 -6.77
CA HIS A 143 0.81 14.20 -7.79
C HIS A 143 -0.43 15.06 -7.50
N HIS A 144 -0.61 15.53 -6.26
CA HIS A 144 -1.64 16.53 -5.97
C HIS A 144 -1.41 17.77 -6.84
N THR A 145 -2.46 18.29 -7.46
CA THR A 145 -2.34 19.32 -8.50
C THR A 145 -2.43 20.74 -7.96
N LYS A 146 -2.82 20.91 -6.68
CA LYS A 146 -3.07 22.21 -6.05
C LYS A 146 -2.68 22.19 -4.57
N PRO A 147 -2.21 23.33 -3.99
CA PRO A 147 -2.14 23.50 -2.55
C PRO A 147 -3.49 23.22 -1.90
N GLY A 148 -3.49 22.46 -0.79
CA GLY A 148 -4.73 21.99 -0.13
C GLY A 148 -5.46 20.87 -0.88
N GLY A 149 -4.84 20.28 -1.91
CA GLY A 149 -5.40 19.11 -2.60
C GLY A 149 -5.34 17.86 -1.73
N GLU A 150 -6.33 16.99 -1.92
CA GLU A 150 -6.39 15.68 -1.27
C GLU A 150 -5.51 14.66 -2.02
N GLY A 151 -4.94 13.74 -1.26
CA GLY A 151 -4.15 12.63 -1.78
C GLY A 151 -4.36 11.39 -0.93
N LEU A 152 -4.09 10.24 -1.53
CA LEU A 152 -4.10 8.96 -0.84
C LEU A 152 -2.66 8.49 -0.66
N LEU A 153 -2.35 8.03 0.54
CA LEU A 153 -1.08 7.41 0.89
C LEU A 153 -1.39 6.02 1.44
N LEU A 154 -0.74 5.00 0.91
CA LEU A 154 -0.91 3.63 1.36
C LEU A 154 0.20 3.29 2.36
N LEU A 155 -0.17 2.60 3.43
CA LEU A 155 0.76 2.07 4.42
C LEU A 155 0.70 0.54 4.32
N CYS A 156 1.81 -0.07 3.90
CA CYS A 156 1.87 -1.49 3.58
C CYS A 156 2.80 -2.22 4.54
N GLU A 157 2.37 -3.40 4.95
CA GLU A 157 3.27 -4.36 5.57
C GLU A 157 4.17 -5.00 4.50
N ALA A 158 5.48 -5.07 4.77
CA ALA A 158 6.46 -5.61 3.84
C ALA A 158 7.46 -6.53 4.55
N GLU A 159 7.64 -7.74 4.02
CA GLU A 159 8.75 -8.63 4.37
C GLU A 159 9.97 -8.26 3.53
N LEU A 160 11.01 -7.75 4.17
CA LEU A 160 12.21 -7.30 3.47
C LEU A 160 13.31 -8.38 3.43
N GLY A 161 13.20 -9.40 4.28
CA GLY A 161 14.26 -10.39 4.49
C GLY A 161 15.45 -9.82 5.26
N THR A 162 16.27 -10.71 5.83
CA THR A 162 17.49 -10.33 6.56
C THR A 162 18.67 -11.18 6.08
N PRO A 163 19.73 -10.59 5.47
CA PRO A 163 19.92 -9.16 5.20
C PRO A 163 19.23 -8.68 3.91
N MET A 164 19.01 -7.36 3.82
CA MET A 164 18.66 -6.67 2.57
C MET A 164 19.92 -6.24 1.80
N GLN A 165 19.82 -6.15 0.47
CA GLN A 165 20.88 -5.55 -0.34
C GLN A 165 20.90 -4.04 -0.09
N LYS A 166 22.04 -3.48 0.30
CA LYS A 166 22.18 -2.03 0.53
C LYS A 166 22.91 -1.38 -0.63
N LEU A 167 22.32 -0.34 -1.21
CA LEU A 167 22.92 0.42 -2.32
C LEU A 167 22.89 1.92 -2.02
N THR A 168 23.99 2.62 -2.29
CA THR A 168 24.11 4.08 -2.16
C THR A 168 23.91 4.82 -3.49
N VAL A 169 23.90 4.08 -4.60
CA VAL A 169 23.74 4.60 -5.96
C VAL A 169 22.67 3.79 -6.71
N ALA A 170 22.09 4.42 -7.74
CA ALA A 170 21.10 3.77 -8.60
C ALA A 170 21.70 2.54 -9.30
N ASN A 171 20.92 1.46 -9.38
CA ASN A 171 21.31 0.24 -10.08
C ASN A 171 20.06 -0.46 -10.64
N HIS A 172 19.86 -0.36 -11.96
CA HIS A 172 18.71 -0.98 -12.61
C HIS A 172 18.69 -2.52 -12.55
N LYS A 173 19.82 -3.15 -12.19
CA LYS A 173 19.95 -4.60 -11.99
C LYS A 173 19.91 -5.02 -10.51
N ALA A 174 19.53 -4.12 -9.60
CA ALA A 174 19.57 -4.37 -8.16
C ALA A 174 18.84 -5.66 -7.76
N GLY A 175 17.62 -5.88 -8.24
CA GLY A 175 16.85 -7.10 -7.94
C GLY A 175 17.55 -8.40 -8.38
N GLY A 176 18.24 -8.37 -9.53
CA GLY A 176 19.06 -9.51 -9.99
C GLY A 176 20.25 -9.76 -9.06
N GLY A 177 21.00 -8.71 -8.75
CA GLY A 177 22.15 -8.80 -7.84
C GLY A 177 21.78 -9.17 -6.41
N ALA A 178 20.61 -8.74 -5.91
CA ALA A 178 20.09 -9.16 -4.61
C ALA A 178 19.83 -10.67 -4.61
N LYS A 179 19.14 -11.17 -5.65
CA LYS A 179 18.84 -12.60 -5.80
C LYS A 179 20.10 -13.47 -5.88
N GLU A 180 21.11 -13.05 -6.64
CA GLU A 180 22.41 -13.76 -6.74
C GLU A 180 23.12 -13.90 -5.39
N GLN A 181 22.87 -12.95 -4.47
CA GLN A 181 23.42 -12.94 -3.12
C GLN A 181 22.46 -13.55 -2.08
N GLY A 182 21.36 -14.18 -2.50
CA GLY A 182 20.37 -14.77 -1.61
C GLY A 182 19.53 -13.76 -0.82
N MET A 183 19.47 -12.51 -1.26
CA MET A 183 18.69 -11.43 -0.65
C MET A 183 17.35 -11.24 -1.37
N HIS A 184 16.33 -10.79 -0.63
CA HIS A 184 14.95 -10.70 -1.13
C HIS A 184 14.48 -9.27 -1.41
N SER A 185 15.24 -8.27 -0.95
CA SER A 185 14.93 -6.88 -1.17
C SER A 185 16.20 -6.03 -1.31
N THR A 186 16.01 -4.82 -1.82
CA THR A 186 17.06 -3.81 -1.96
C THR A 186 16.65 -2.54 -1.22
N ARG A 187 17.50 -2.07 -0.31
CA ARG A 187 17.39 -0.78 0.36
C ARG A 187 18.34 0.24 -0.27
N GLY A 188 17.77 1.25 -0.93
CA GLY A 188 18.49 2.45 -1.32
C GLY A 188 18.76 3.33 -0.10
N LEU A 189 20.02 3.45 0.29
CA LEU A 189 20.44 4.22 1.46
C LEU A 189 20.36 5.72 1.16
N GLY A 190 19.52 6.43 1.91
CA GLY A 190 19.48 7.89 1.92
C GLY A 190 20.35 8.47 3.04
N HIS A 191 20.54 9.79 3.03
CA HIS A 191 21.25 10.51 4.08
C HIS A 191 20.43 10.68 5.37
N LEU A 192 19.10 10.51 5.28
CA LEU A 192 18.15 10.69 6.38
C LEU A 192 17.26 9.46 6.48
N VAL A 193 17.03 9.01 7.71
CA VAL A 193 16.13 7.93 8.10
C VAL A 193 15.31 8.41 9.31
N PRO A 194 14.16 7.77 9.64
CA PRO A 194 13.48 8.05 10.90
C PRO A 194 14.43 7.85 12.08
N SER A 195 14.29 8.69 13.11
CA SER A 195 15.17 8.67 14.29
C SER A 195 14.94 7.47 15.20
N GLU A 196 13.72 6.92 15.21
CA GLU A 196 13.34 5.80 16.06
C GLU A 196 12.49 4.81 15.27
N TRP A 197 12.73 3.52 15.50
CA TRP A 197 11.85 2.45 15.06
C TRP A 197 10.84 2.16 16.18
N VAL A 198 9.58 1.97 15.79
CA VAL A 198 8.47 1.72 16.71
C VAL A 198 7.73 0.49 16.22
N ASP A 199 7.58 -0.51 17.08
CA ASP A 199 6.85 -1.74 16.77
C ASP A 199 5.39 -1.41 16.46
N ALA A 200 4.91 -1.79 15.27
CA ALA A 200 3.56 -1.49 14.83
C ALA A 200 2.48 -2.31 15.57
N GLY A 201 2.86 -3.18 16.51
CA GLY A 201 1.96 -3.81 17.46
C GLY A 201 1.19 -2.80 18.32
N ILE A 202 1.68 -1.55 18.46
CA ILE A 202 0.93 -0.46 19.10
C ILE A 202 -0.27 0.02 18.26
N VAL A 203 -0.20 -0.18 16.94
CA VAL A 203 -1.29 0.18 16.01
C VAL A 203 -2.31 -0.95 15.98
N HIS A 204 -1.84 -2.19 15.77
CA HIS A 204 -2.70 -3.36 15.74
C HIS A 204 -1.90 -4.62 16.09
N LYS A 205 -2.50 -5.52 16.89
CA LYS A 205 -1.84 -6.74 17.39
C LYS A 205 -1.24 -7.64 16.28
N ASP A 206 -1.87 -7.67 15.11
CA ASP A 206 -1.42 -8.50 13.97
C ASP A 206 -0.13 -7.94 13.31
N LEU A 207 0.19 -6.67 13.58
CA LEU A 207 1.39 -5.99 13.09
C LEU A 207 2.55 -6.04 14.08
N LYS A 208 2.44 -6.84 15.15
CA LYS A 208 3.53 -7.00 16.11
C LYS A 208 4.80 -7.52 15.43
N GLY A 209 5.93 -6.91 15.73
CA GLY A 209 7.23 -7.21 15.12
C GLY A 209 7.51 -6.49 13.79
N CYS A 210 6.57 -5.65 13.32
CA CYS A 210 6.79 -4.73 12.20
C CYS A 210 7.36 -3.39 12.67
#